data_AF-A0A0F7FQ00-F1
#
_entry.id   AF-A0A0F7FQ00-F1
#
_cell.length_a   1.000
_cell.length_b   1.000
_cell.length_c   1.000
_cell.angle_alpha   90.00
_cell.angle_beta   90.00
_cell.angle_gamma   90.00
#
_symmetry.space_group_name_H-M   'P 1'
#
loop_
_entity.id
_entity.type
_entity.pdbx_description
1 polymer ?
#
loop_
_entity_poly.entity_id
_entity_poly.type
_entity_poly.pdbx_seq_one_letter_code
_entity_poly.pdbx_strand_id
1 'polypeptide(L)'
;MLENKHRAATLGHAFHQLAVEVWDVLESCGLRPFDSVSTKEDGGRGGVGLRLVKDGVSVGWLPGDDAEKRIYETSKAALQLRTSGAVLTSAISTVLLAHSFHVRAAHQEDLPMPLLLVTGRQ
;
A
#
# COMPACT_ATOMS: atom_id res chain seq x y z
N MET A 1 -4.09 26.44 -21.50
CA MET A 1 -4.82 25.89 -20.32
C MET A 1 -5.55 24.56 -20.62
N LEU A 2 -5.88 24.23 -21.89
CA LEU A 2 -6.57 22.99 -22.27
C LEU A 2 -5.65 21.75 -22.30
N GLU A 3 -4.39 21.90 -22.71
CA GLU A 3 -3.41 20.79 -22.79
C GLU A 3 -3.11 20.16 -21.41
N ASN A 4 -3.06 20.96 -20.35
CA ASN A 4 -2.85 20.46 -18.99
C ASN A 4 -4.03 19.63 -18.47
N LYS A 5 -5.26 19.93 -18.90
CA LYS A 5 -6.46 19.17 -18.49
C LYS A 5 -6.50 17.80 -19.17
N HIS A 6 -6.19 17.74 -20.47
CA HIS A 6 -6.12 16.47 -21.17
C HIS A 6 -4.99 15.59 -20.66
N ARG A 7 -3.80 16.16 -20.44
CA ARG A 7 -2.65 15.41 -19.89
C ARG A 7 -2.92 14.88 -18.48
N ALA A 8 -3.56 15.66 -17.61
CA ALA A 8 -3.95 15.23 -16.27
C ALA A 8 -4.99 14.10 -16.30
N ALA A 9 -5.98 14.17 -17.20
CA ALA A 9 -6.96 13.11 -17.37
C ALA A 9 -6.33 11.80 -17.89
N THR A 10 -5.45 11.88 -18.89
CA THR A 10 -4.74 10.71 -19.44
C THR A 10 -3.81 10.06 -18.41
N LEU A 11 -3.10 10.86 -17.61
CA LEU A 11 -2.27 10.35 -16.51
C LEU A 11 -3.11 9.75 -15.39
N GLY A 12 -4.26 10.37 -15.07
CA GLY A 12 -5.24 9.80 -14.15
C GLY A 12 -5.71 8.42 -14.61
N HIS A 13 -6.10 8.27 -15.87
CA HIS A 13 -6.50 6.98 -16.45
C HIS A 13 -5.37 5.94 -16.41
N ALA A 14 -4.14 6.32 -16.73
CA ALA A 14 -2.98 5.41 -16.72
C ALA A 14 -2.69 4.87 -15.30
N PHE A 15 -2.80 5.70 -14.26
CA PHE A 15 -2.57 5.23 -12.89
C PHE A 15 -3.74 4.42 -12.32
N HIS A 16 -4.98 4.64 -12.77
CA HIS A 16 -6.08 3.73 -12.45
C HIS A 16 -5.82 2.32 -13.01
N GLN A 17 -5.40 2.23 -14.27
CA GLN A 17 -5.03 0.94 -14.86
C GLN A 17 -3.87 0.29 -14.11
N LEU A 18 -2.82 1.06 -13.79
CA LEU A 18 -1.69 0.57 -13.00
C LEU A 18 -2.14 0.05 -11.63
N ALA A 19 -3.09 0.71 -10.97
CA ALA A 19 -3.60 0.27 -9.67
C ALA A 19 -4.35 -1.07 -9.77
N VAL A 20 -5.12 -1.28 -10.85
CA VAL A 20 -5.78 -2.57 -11.12
C VAL A 20 -4.73 -3.66 -11.36
N GLU A 21 -3.71 -3.41 -12.18
CA GLU A 21 -2.66 -4.39 -12.44
C GLU A 21 -1.86 -4.77 -11.18
N VAL A 22 -1.55 -3.79 -10.34
CA VAL A 22 -0.90 -4.01 -9.04
C VAL A 22 -1.81 -4.86 -8.16
N TRP A 23 -3.10 -4.52 -8.09
CA TRP A 23 -4.07 -5.27 -7.31
C TRP A 23 -4.18 -6.74 -7.74
N ASP A 24 -4.36 -6.99 -9.04
CA ASP A 24 -4.52 -8.33 -9.58
C ASP A 24 -3.30 -9.22 -9.28
N VAL A 25 -2.10 -8.66 -9.37
CA VAL A 25 -0.86 -9.39 -9.04
C VAL A 25 -0.82 -9.74 -7.56
N LEU A 26 -1.04 -8.76 -6.67
CA LEU A 26 -1.04 -9.02 -5.23
C LEU A 26 -2.13 -10.02 -4.83
N GLU A 27 -3.32 -9.90 -5.41
CA GLU A 27 -4.43 -10.82 -5.19
C GLU A 27 -4.10 -12.25 -5.64
N SER A 28 -3.44 -12.40 -6.81
CA SER A 28 -3.00 -13.70 -7.35
C SER A 28 -1.96 -14.39 -6.45
N CYS A 29 -1.18 -13.62 -5.69
CA CYS A 29 -0.22 -14.11 -4.70
C CYS A 29 -0.84 -14.30 -3.30
N GLY A 30 -2.15 -14.13 -3.15
CA GLY A 30 -2.84 -14.24 -1.86
C GLY A 30 -2.63 -13.05 -0.91
N LEU A 31 -2.04 -11.96 -1.39
CA LEU A 31 -1.87 -10.72 -0.64
C LEU A 31 -3.12 -9.85 -0.79
N ARG A 32 -4.16 -10.18 -0.01
CA ARG A 32 -5.44 -9.46 0.03
C ARG A 32 -5.56 -8.60 1.28
N PRO A 33 -6.48 -7.62 1.33
CA PRO A 33 -7.02 -7.18 2.61
C PRO A 33 -7.59 -8.40 3.32
N PHE A 34 -7.12 -8.70 4.53
CA PHE A 34 -7.61 -9.86 5.26
C PHE A 34 -9.01 -9.56 5.79
N ASP A 35 -9.99 -10.24 5.21
CA ASP A 35 -11.31 -10.45 5.81
C ASP A 35 -11.46 -11.93 6.21
N SER A 36 -10.46 -12.49 6.88
CA SER A 36 -10.63 -13.78 7.55
C SER A 36 -11.30 -13.53 8.89
N VAL A 37 -12.54 -14.00 9.02
CA VAL A 37 -13.32 -14.03 10.25
C VAL A 37 -12.57 -14.87 11.30
N SER A 38 -11.65 -14.24 12.01
CA SER A 38 -11.04 -14.76 13.23
C SER A 38 -11.98 -14.39 14.37
N THR A 39 -12.56 -15.39 15.02
CA THR A 39 -13.45 -15.28 16.19
C THR A 39 -12.72 -14.86 17.47
N LYS A 40 -11.61 -14.14 17.36
CA LYS A 40 -10.86 -13.59 18.49
C LYS A 40 -10.76 -12.08 18.32
N GLU A 41 -11.55 -11.42 19.16
CA GLU A 41 -11.65 -9.99 19.36
C GLU A 41 -10.28 -9.36 19.70
N ASP A 42 -10.14 -8.07 19.42
CA ASP A 42 -9.08 -7.12 19.84
C ASP A 42 -7.85 -6.89 18.95
N GLY A 43 -7.76 -7.51 17.77
CA GLY A 43 -6.70 -7.22 16.78
C GLY A 43 -7.26 -6.62 15.50
N GLY A 44 -7.25 -5.28 15.35
CA GLY A 44 -7.65 -4.60 14.12
C GLY A 44 -7.03 -5.24 12.87
N ARG A 45 -7.88 -5.53 11.86
CA ARG A 45 -7.55 -6.32 10.66
C ARG A 45 -6.69 -5.51 9.68
N GLY A 46 -5.43 -5.87 9.52
CA GLY A 46 -4.54 -5.23 8.53
C GLY A 46 -4.67 -5.82 7.12
N GLY A 47 -4.22 -5.08 6.12
CA GLY A 47 -4.31 -5.49 4.72
C GLY A 47 -3.45 -4.66 3.78
N VAL A 48 -3.45 -5.02 2.50
CA VAL A 48 -2.85 -4.19 1.46
C VAL A 48 -3.74 -2.96 1.22
N GLY A 49 -3.18 -1.77 1.43
CA GLY A 49 -3.79 -0.51 1.03
C GLY A 49 -3.21 0.00 -0.29
N LEU A 50 -4.07 0.45 -1.20
CA LEU A 50 -3.68 1.13 -2.44
C LEU A 50 -4.32 2.51 -2.50
N ARG A 51 -3.53 3.49 -2.92
CA ARG A 51 -4.04 4.85 -3.16
C ARG A 51 -3.37 5.45 -4.38
N LEU A 52 -4.18 6.05 -5.26
CA LEU A 52 -3.66 6.87 -6.35
C LEU A 52 -3.01 8.13 -5.79
N VAL A 53 -1.80 8.42 -6.23
CA VAL A 53 -1.06 9.64 -5.91
C VAL A 53 -0.62 10.32 -7.20
N LYS A 54 -0.13 11.56 -7.10
CA LYS A 54 0.21 12.40 -8.26
C LYS A 54 1.13 11.69 -9.27
N ASP A 55 2.06 10.87 -8.78
CA ASP A 55 3.13 10.28 -9.58
C ASP A 55 3.03 8.74 -9.67
N GLY A 56 1.88 8.14 -9.34
CA GLY A 56 1.70 6.69 -9.43
C GLY A 56 0.70 6.11 -8.44
N VAL A 57 0.95 4.86 -8.03
CA VAL A 57 0.13 4.12 -7.07
C VAL A 57 0.94 3.89 -5.80
N SER A 58 0.47 4.43 -4.68
CA SER A 58 1.04 4.14 -3.37
C SER A 58 0.47 2.83 -2.86
N VAL A 59 1.34 1.93 -2.39
CA VAL A 59 0.99 0.59 -1.92
C VAL A 59 1.70 0.33 -0.61
N GLY A 60 1.03 -0.29 0.35
CA GLY A 60 1.68 -0.78 1.55
C GLY A 60 0.76 -1.63 2.39
N TRP A 61 1.30 -2.24 3.43
CA TRP A 61 0.48 -2.85 4.46
C TRP A 61 -0.07 -1.78 5.37
N LEU A 62 -1.39 -1.76 5.60
CA LEU A 62 -2.07 -0.86 6.53
C LEU A 62 -2.68 -1.68 7.68
N PRO A 63 -2.53 -1.26 8.95
CA PRO A 63 -3.27 -1.86 10.06
C PRO A 63 -4.77 -1.56 9.92
N GLY A 64 -5.62 -2.37 10.58
CA GLY A 64 -7.05 -2.04 10.67
C GLY A 64 -7.31 -0.92 11.68
N ASP A 65 -8.53 -0.38 11.66
CA ASP A 65 -8.94 0.83 12.39
C ASP A 65 -8.50 0.88 13.87
N ASP A 66 -8.69 -0.21 14.63
CA ASP A 66 -8.31 -0.27 16.05
C ASP A 66 -6.79 -0.27 16.26
N ALA A 67 -6.04 -0.79 15.30
CA ALA A 67 -4.58 -0.83 15.32
C ALA A 67 -3.96 0.43 14.71
N GLU A 68 -4.68 1.17 13.87
CA GLU A 68 -4.20 2.39 13.21
C GLU A 68 -3.82 3.47 14.23
N LYS A 69 -4.67 3.76 15.21
CA LYS A 69 -4.35 4.77 16.24
C LYS A 69 -3.07 4.43 17.02
N ARG A 70 -2.82 3.14 17.23
CA ARG A 70 -1.67 2.65 18.00
C ARG A 70 -0.34 2.85 17.28
N ILE A 71 -0.32 2.93 15.94
CA ILE A 71 0.96 3.10 15.21
C ILE A 71 1.60 4.46 15.45
N TYR A 72 0.85 5.42 15.99
CA TYR A 72 1.34 6.76 16.33
C TYR A 72 1.93 6.85 17.74
N GLU A 73 1.69 5.83 18.59
CA GLU A 73 2.16 5.83 19.96
C GLU A 73 3.67 5.52 20.07
N THR A 74 4.27 5.94 21.19
CA THR A 74 5.66 5.63 21.57
C THR A 74 5.76 4.37 22.45
N SER A 75 4.86 3.41 22.27
CA SER A 75 4.81 2.15 23.04
C SER A 75 5.58 1.01 22.37
N LYS A 76 5.96 -0.03 23.14
CA LYS A 76 6.56 -1.27 22.58
C LYS A 76 5.64 -1.95 21.57
N ALA A 77 4.33 -1.94 21.83
CA ALA A 77 3.34 -2.52 20.94
C ALA A 77 3.20 -1.73 19.63
N ALA A 78 3.25 -0.40 19.70
CA ALA A 78 3.29 0.45 18.50
C ALA A 78 4.55 0.20 17.65
N LEU A 79 5.71 0.03 18.29
CA LEU A 79 6.94 -0.35 17.60
C LEU A 79 6.79 -1.70 16.89
N GLN A 80 6.24 -2.70 17.58
CA GLN A 80 5.97 -4.02 16.99
C GLN A 80 5.04 -3.92 15.77
N LEU A 81 3.96 -3.14 15.87
CA LEU A 81 3.04 -2.92 14.75
C LEU A 81 3.74 -2.28 13.54
N ARG A 82 4.55 -1.23 13.75
CA ARG A 82 5.33 -0.60 12.69
C ARG A 82 6.35 -1.55 12.08
N THR A 83 7.00 -2.39 12.89
CA THR A 83 7.93 -3.42 12.42
C THR A 83 7.20 -4.46 11.57
N SER A 84 6.04 -4.96 12.01
CA SER A 84 5.22 -5.88 11.22
C SER A 84 4.78 -5.26 9.90
N GLY A 85 4.33 -4.00 9.92
CA GLY A 85 3.99 -3.24 8.71
C GLY A 85 5.18 -3.13 7.76
N ALA A 86 6.38 -2.88 8.29
CA ALA A 86 7.60 -2.83 7.47
C ALA A 86 7.93 -4.17 6.80
N VAL A 87 7.88 -5.28 7.54
CA VAL A 87 8.13 -6.62 6.98
C VAL A 87 7.10 -6.97 5.90
N LEU A 88 5.81 -6.69 6.15
CA LEU A 88 4.73 -6.98 5.21
C LEU A 88 4.80 -6.08 3.96
N THR A 89 5.10 -4.80 4.12
CA THR A 89 5.38 -3.90 2.99
C THR A 89 6.61 -4.35 2.20
N SER A 90 7.66 -4.88 2.84
CA SER A 90 8.79 -5.48 2.12
C SER A 90 8.39 -6.72 1.32
N ALA A 91 7.51 -7.58 1.85
CA ALA A 91 6.99 -8.73 1.10
C ALA A 91 6.19 -8.29 -0.14
N ILE A 92 5.34 -7.26 -0.01
CA ILE A 92 4.64 -6.63 -1.14
C ILE A 92 5.65 -6.14 -2.18
N SER A 93 6.71 -5.44 -1.75
CA SER A 93 7.77 -4.96 -2.64
C SER A 93 8.41 -6.10 -3.44
N THR A 94 8.75 -7.20 -2.77
CA THR A 94 9.34 -8.38 -3.43
C THR A 94 8.43 -8.97 -4.50
N VAL A 95 7.13 -9.11 -4.22
CA VAL A 95 6.16 -9.59 -5.21
C VAL A 95 6.08 -8.65 -6.41
N LEU A 96 5.95 -7.34 -6.18
CA LEU A 96 5.84 -6.37 -7.26
C LEU A 96 7.10 -6.32 -8.13
N LEU A 97 8.29 -6.38 -7.52
CA LEU A 97 9.55 -6.47 -8.26
C LEU A 97 9.65 -7.77 -9.07
N ALA A 98 9.23 -8.90 -8.52
CA ALA A 98 9.21 -10.18 -9.23
C ALA A 98 8.26 -10.18 -10.45
N HIS A 99 7.22 -9.34 -10.44
CA HIS A 99 6.29 -9.13 -11.56
C HIS A 99 6.65 -7.92 -12.44
N SER A 100 7.90 -7.48 -12.39
CA SER A 100 8.48 -6.43 -13.24
C SER A 100 7.84 -5.05 -13.06
N PHE A 101 7.32 -4.73 -11.87
CA PHE A 101 6.90 -3.36 -11.56
C PHE A 101 8.10 -2.49 -11.19
N HIS A 102 8.04 -1.21 -11.55
CA HIS A 102 8.96 -0.21 -11.04
C HIS A 102 8.48 0.29 -9.67
N VAL A 103 9.20 -0.12 -8.62
CA VAL A 103 8.85 0.13 -7.22
C VAL A 103 9.95 0.92 -6.53
N ARG A 104 9.58 1.95 -5.76
CA ARG A 104 10.51 2.66 -4.86
C ARG A 104 9.89 2.87 -3.48
N ALA A 105 10.73 3.01 -2.46
CA ALA A 105 10.27 3.41 -1.14
C ALA A 105 9.64 4.81 -1.20
N ALA A 106 8.50 4.96 -0.53
CA ALA A 106 7.80 6.22 -0.34
C ALA A 106 7.62 6.47 1.15
N HIS A 107 7.84 7.72 1.56
CA HIS A 107 7.57 8.17 2.91
C HIS A 107 6.37 9.12 2.88
N GLN A 108 5.41 8.90 3.76
CA GLN A 108 4.38 9.89 4.04
C GLN A 108 4.70 10.52 5.39
N GLU A 109 4.72 11.85 5.44
CA GLU A 109 5.02 12.60 6.66
C GLU A 109 4.03 12.26 7.79
N ASP A 110 2.78 11.95 7.45
CA ASP A 110 1.69 11.71 8.41
C ASP A 110 1.45 10.23 8.76
N LEU A 111 2.23 9.30 8.20
CA LEU A 111 2.09 7.87 8.47
C LEU A 111 3.44 7.28 8.87
N PRO A 112 3.63 6.85 10.13
CA PRO A 112 4.91 6.31 10.61
C PRO A 112 5.10 4.85 10.17
N MET A 113 4.79 4.55 8.91
CA MET A 113 4.95 3.24 8.29
C MET A 113 5.51 3.37 6.87
N PRO A 114 6.29 2.39 6.42
CA PRO A 114 6.81 2.41 5.06
C PRO A 114 5.69 2.16 4.05
N LEU A 115 5.75 2.92 2.97
CA LEU A 115 4.95 2.72 1.78
C LEU A 115 5.87 2.50 0.59
N LEU A 116 5.28 1.98 -0.48
CA LEU A 116 5.88 1.84 -1.78
C LEU A 116 5.17 2.79 -2.74
N LEU A 117 5.90 3.25 -3.75
CA LEU A 117 5.35 3.93 -4.91
C LEU A 117 5.65 3.09 -6.14
N VAL A 118 4.59 2.70 -6.83
CA VAL A 118 4.63 2.01 -8.12
C VAL A 118 4.33 3.03 -9.21
N THR A 119 5.20 3.15 -10.21
CA THR A 119 5.05 4.18 -11.27
C THR A 119 4.83 3.59 -12.67
N GLY A 120 4.89 2.27 -12.81
CA GLY A 120 4.77 1.59 -14.10
C GLY A 120 5.40 0.20 -14.06
N ARG A 121 5.67 -0.37 -15.23
CA ARG A 121 6.37 -1.63 -15.43
C ARG A 121 7.72 -1.40 -16.11
N GLN A 122 8.64 -2.34 -15.91
CA GLN A 122 9.92 -2.43 -16.61
C GLN A 122 9.73 -2.99 -18.02
#